data_AF-A0AAV1NNP9-F1
#
_entry.id   AF-A0AAV1NNP9-F1
#
_cell.length_a   1.000
_cell.length_b   1.000
_cell.length_c   1.000
_cell.angle_alpha   90.00
_cell.angle_beta   90.00
_cell.angle_gamma   90.00
#
_symmetry.space_group_name_H-M   'P 1'
#
loop_
_entity.id
_entity.type
_entity.pdbx_description
1 polymer ?
#
loop_
_entity_poly.entity_id
_entity_poly.type
_entity_poly.pdbx_seq_one_letter_code
_entity_poly.pdbx_strand_id
1 'polypeptide(L)' 'MWRHYLVNVEGLIFVVDSTDTERIKVAADELHKILKHDRLRDMPILVFANKQDLPRALPVSDITEALSLSGVSQPYTM' A
#
# COMPACT_ATOMS: atom_id res chain seq x y z
N MET A 1 -13.96 5.90 2.49
CA MET A 1 -13.68 5.95 3.94
C MET A 1 -12.41 6.72 4.31
N TRP A 2 -11.34 6.70 3.51
CA TRP A 2 -10.03 7.25 3.90
C TRP A 2 -9.87 8.78 3.82
N ARG A 3 -10.71 9.48 3.04
CA ARG A 3 -10.50 10.90 2.67
C ARG A 3 -10.41 11.88 3.86
N HIS A 4 -11.03 11.56 4.99
CA HIS A 4 -11.05 12.43 6.17
C HIS A 4 -9.80 12.27 7.08
N TYR A 5 -9.04 11.18 6.91
CA TYR A 5 -7.85 10.88 7.72
C TYR A 5 -6.55 11.30 7.03
N LEU A 6 -6.63 11.84 5.81
CA LEU A 6 -5.51 12.16 4.94
C LEU A 6 -5.23 13.67 4.89
N VAL A 7 -5.60 14.39 5.94
CA VAL A 7 -5.36 15.84 6.08
C VAL A 7 -4.06 16.05 6.87
N ASN A 8 -3.13 16.82 6.32
CA ASN A 8 -1.82 17.14 6.93
C ASN A 8 -0.98 15.90 7.31
N VAL A 9 -0.95 14.90 6.43
CA VAL A 9 -0.15 13.69 6.63
C VAL A 9 1.13 13.79 5.80
N GLU A 10 2.27 13.46 6.39
CA GLU A 10 3.60 13.52 5.76
C GLU A 10 4.06 12.15 5.22
N GLY A 11 3.35 11.07 5.54
CA GLY A 11 3.64 9.72 5.07
C GLY A 11 2.48 8.75 5.33
N LEU A 12 2.33 7.73 4.48
CA LEU A 12 1.34 6.67 4.66
C LEU A 12 2.04 5.34 4.95
N ILE A 13 1.63 4.70 6.03
CA ILE A 13 1.96 3.30 6.29
C ILE A 13 0.75 2.45 5.90
N PHE A 14 0.92 1.61 4.89
CA PHE A 14 -0.11 0.71 4.39
C PHE A 14 0.23 -0.73 4.77
N VAL A 15 -0.50 -1.29 5.73
CA VAL A 15 -0.23 -2.64 6.26
C VAL A 15 -1.15 -3.64 5.56
N VAL A 16 -0.57 -4.69 4.97
CA VAL A 16 -1.31 -5.80 4.37
C VAL A 16 -1.09 -7.08 5.16
N ASP A 17 -2.13 -7.89 5.29
CA ASP A 17 -2.00 -9.26 5.78
C ASP A 17 -1.47 -10.15 4.64
N SER A 18 -0.24 -10.62 4.76
CA SER A 18 0.43 -11.40 3.71
C SER A 18 -0.20 -12.78 3.49
N THR A 19 -1.10 -13.21 4.38
CA THR A 19 -1.77 -14.52 4.28
C THR A 19 -3.14 -14.47 3.62
N ASP A 20 -3.70 -13.27 3.40
CA ASP A 20 -5.07 -13.08 2.88
C ASP A 20 -5.06 -12.57 1.43
N THR A 21 -4.90 -13.49 0.49
CA THR A 21 -4.83 -13.21 -0.95
C THR A 21 -6.10 -12.56 -1.51
N GLU A 22 -7.26 -12.91 -0.94
CA GLU A 22 -8.54 -12.36 -1.39
C GLU A 22 -8.66 -10.89 -1.00
N ARG A 23 -8.24 -10.52 0.21
CA ARG A 23 -8.27 -9.13 0.67
C ARG A 23 -7.19 -8.26 0.05
N ILE A 24 -6.06 -8.82 -0.38
CA ILE A 24 -5.00 -8.05 -1.04
C ILE A 24 -5.50 -7.36 -2.31
N LYS A 25 -6.39 -7.99 -3.09
CA LYS A 25 -6.98 -7.36 -4.28
C LYS A 25 -7.82 -6.13 -3.93
N VAL A 26 -8.64 -6.24 -2.88
CA VAL A 26 -9.42 -5.11 -2.36
C VAL A 26 -8.50 -4.02 -1.79
N ALA A 27 -7.42 -4.41 -1.13
CA ALA A 27 -6.40 -3.49 -0.60
C ALA A 27 -5.71 -2.72 -1.73
N ALA A 28 -5.40 -3.37 -2.86
CA ALA A 28 -4.85 -2.72 -4.04
C ALA A 28 -5.79 -1.61 -4.54
N ASP A 29 -7.08 -1.91 -4.73
CA ASP A 29 -8.06 -0.93 -5.20
C ASP A 29 -8.15 0.29 -4.27
N GLU A 30 -8.16 0.09 -2.95
CA GLU A 30 -8.18 1.18 -1.99
C GLU A 30 -6.87 1.99 -2.00
N LEU A 31 -5.71 1.32 -2.06
CA LEU A 31 -4.42 1.98 -2.17
C LEU A 31 -4.35 2.88 -3.41
N HIS A 32 -4.81 2.38 -4.57
CA HIS A 32 -4.84 3.16 -5.81
C HIS A 32 -5.85 4.33 -5.76
N LYS A 33 -6.96 4.21 -5.02
CA LYS A 33 -7.87 5.35 -4.76
C LYS A 33 -7.21 6.42 -3.89
N ILE A 34 -6.40 6.01 -2.92
CA ILE A 34 -5.63 6.90 -2.05
C ILE A 34 -4.54 7.61 -2.89
N LEU A 35 -3.77 6.87 -3.68
CA LEU A 35 -2.71 7.38 -4.57
C LEU A 35 -3.20 8.41 -5.60
N LYS A 36 -4.44 8.29 -6.06
CA LYS A 36 -5.07 9.25 -6.98
C LYS A 36 -5.46 10.58 -6.34
N HIS A 37 -5.34 10.73 -5.01
CA HIS A 37 -5.56 12.04 -4.38
C HIS A 37 -4.33 12.92 -4.60
N ASP A 38 -4.55 14.10 -5.20
CA ASP A 38 -3.48 15.05 -5.54
C ASP A 38 -2.55 15.37 -4.36
N ARG A 39 -3.09 15.43 -3.13
CA ARG A 39 -2.31 15.71 -1.91
C ARG A 39 -1.36 14.57 -1.50
N LEU A 40 -1.58 13.36 -1.97
CA LEU A 40 -0.79 12.17 -1.61
C LEU A 40 0.11 11.70 -2.74
N ARG A 41 0.12 12.44 -3.86
CA ARG A 41 0.94 12.13 -5.03
C ARG A 41 2.44 12.26 -4.76
N ASP A 42 2.80 13.16 -3.84
CA ASP A 42 4.19 13.51 -3.53
C ASP A 42 4.61 13.03 -2.13
N MET A 43 3.81 12.16 -1.51
CA MET A 43 3.99 11.75 -0.13
C MET A 43 4.53 10.32 -0.05
N PRO A 44 5.63 10.07 0.68
CA PRO A 44 6.21 8.74 0.79
C PRO A 44 5.20 7.72 1.36
N ILE A 45 5.25 6.51 0.81
CA ILE A 45 4.39 5.40 1.23
C ILE A 45 5.27 4.21 1.58
N LEU A 46 5.04 3.66 2.77
CA LEU A 46 5.64 2.42 3.24
C LEU A 46 4.57 1.33 3.26
N VAL A 47 4.81 0.23 2.54
CA VAL A 47 3.94 -0.94 2.56
C VAL A 47 4.54 -2.00 3.47
N PHE A 48 3.81 -2.42 4.51
CA PHE A 48 4.20 -3.55 5.35
C PHE A 48 3.50 -4.83 4.92
N ALA A 49 4.27 -5.79 4.45
CA ALA A 49 3.86 -7.18 4.31
C ALA A 49 3.83 -7.85 5.69
N ASN A 50 2.70 -7.76 6.40
CA ASN A 50 2.58 -8.24 7.77
C ASN A 50 2.28 -9.75 7.84
N LYS A 51 2.58 -10.39 8.98
CA LYS A 51 2.37 -11.82 9.27
C LYS A 51 3.23 -12.80 8.45
N GLN A 52 4.45 -12.40 8.13
CA GLN A 52 5.43 -13.22 7.40
C GLN A 52 5.88 -14.48 8.17
N ASP A 53 5.60 -14.55 9.48
CA ASP A 53 5.84 -15.71 10.34
C ASP A 53 4.87 -16.87 10.09
N LEU A 54 3.71 -16.61 9.49
CA LEU A 54 2.67 -17.61 9.32
C LEU A 54 2.88 -18.47 8.06
N PRO A 55 2.47 -19.76 8.10
CA PRO A 55 2.43 -20.57 6.90
C PRO A 55 1.56 -19.91 5.81
N ARG A 56 2.01 -19.99 4.56
CA ARG A 56 1.35 -19.40 3.38
C ARG A 56 1.39 -17.87 3.30
N ALA A 57 2.21 -17.21 4.12
CA ALA A 57 2.52 -15.80 3.87
C ALA A 57 3.12 -15.65 2.47
N LEU A 58 2.57 -14.72 1.70
CA LEU A 58 3.08 -14.40 0.38
C LEU A 58 4.46 -13.74 0.48
N PRO A 59 5.38 -14.07 -0.44
CA PRO A 59 6.63 -13.34 -0.55
C PRO A 59 6.34 -11.89 -0.98
N VAL A 60 7.26 -10.99 -0.62
CA VAL A 60 7.13 -9.55 -0.89
C VAL A 60 6.98 -9.26 -2.40
N SER A 61 7.60 -10.06 -3.28
CA SER A 61 7.44 -9.95 -4.73
C SER A 61 5.97 -10.08 -5.16
N ASP A 62 5.27 -11.08 -4.64
CA ASP A 62 3.90 -11.41 -5.04
C ASP A 62 2.93 -10.36 -4.48
N ILE A 63 3.21 -9.83 -3.28
CA ILE A 63 2.47 -8.71 -2.71
C ILE A 63 2.67 -7.45 -3.56
N THR A 64 3.90 -7.18 -4.00
CA THR A 64 4.22 -6.02 -4.85
C THR A 64 3.47 -6.08 -6.18
N GLU A 65 3.41 -7.27 -6.79
CA GLU A 65 2.64 -7.52 -8.02
C GLU A 65 1.13 -7.40 -7.77
N ALA A 66 0.61 -8.03 -6.73
CA ALA A 66 -0.82 -8.02 -6.41
C ALA A 66 -1.34 -6.61 -6.06
N LEU A 67 -0.51 -5.76 -5.45
CA LEU A 67 -0.80 -4.35 -5.21
C LEU A 67 -0.56 -3.45 -6.44
N SER A 68 -0.01 -4.01 -7.53
CA SER A 68 0.32 -3.28 -8.76
C SER A 68 1.23 -2.08 -8.52
N LEU A 69 2.30 -2.25 -7.73
CA LEU A 69 3.21 -1.17 -7.33
C LEU A 69 4.30 -0.87 -8.37
N SER A 70 4.55 -1.76 -9.33
CA SER A 70 5.65 -1.64 -10.30
C SER A 70 5.60 -0.38 -11.18
N GLY A 71 4.42 0.24 -11.32
CA GLY A 71 4.23 1.50 -12.05
C GLY A 71 4.04 2.73 -11.14
N VAL A 72 4.10 2.55 -9.82
CA VAL A 72 3.92 3.63 -8.85
C VAL A 72 5.27 4.30 -8.62
N SER A 73 5.44 5.49 -9.17
CA SER A 73 6.59 6.36 -8.88
C SER A 73 6.15 7.44 -7.90
N GLN A 74 6.59 7.30 -6.65
CA GLN A 74 6.47 8.32 -5.61
C GLN A 74 7.89 8.87 -5.38
N PRO A 75 8.16 10.16 -5.65
CA PRO A 75 9.49 10.72 -5.43
C PRO A 75 9.81 10.71 -3.93
N TYR A 76 10.89 10.04 -3.54
CA TYR A 76 11.50 10.23 -2.23
C TYR A 76 12.54 11.34 -2.35
N THR A 77 12.18 12.57 -2.00
CA THR A 77 13.13 13.69 -1.95
C THR A 77 13.68 13.78 -0.51
N MET A 78 14.99 13.57 -0.36
CA MET A 78 15.73 13.78 0.90
C MET A 78 15.88 15.27 1.23
#